data_AF-A0A1G7LMV8-F1
#
_entry.id   AF-A0A1G7LMV8-F1
#
_cell.length_a   1.000
_cell.length_b   1.000
_cell.length_c   1.000
_cell.angle_alpha   90.00
_cell.angle_beta   90.00
_cell.angle_gamma   90.00
#
_symmetry.space_group_name_H-M   'P 1'
#
loop_
_entity.id
_entity.type
_entity.pdbx_description
1 polymer ?
#
loop_
_entity_poly.entity_id
_entity_poly.type
_entity_poly.pdbx_seq_one_letter_code
_entity_poly.pdbx_strand_id
1 'polypeptide(L)' 'MSVPTYFEDRMVKGAFKSMLHEHHFVEENGSTVMTDVFSYETPFGILGILFDKLYLENYMRKFLQKRNAHLKHMLEST' A
#
# COMPACT_ATOMS: atom_id res chain seq x y z
N MET A 1 10.11 -17.66 -18.72
CA MET A 1 10.23 -16.68 -17.60
C MET A 1 8.96 -16.79 -16.80
N SER A 2 9.03 -17.00 -15.48
CA SER A 2 7.85 -16.98 -14.61
C SER A 2 7.34 -15.54 -14.47
N VAL A 3 6.02 -15.37 -14.44
CA VAL A 3 5.41 -14.07 -14.11
C VAL A 3 5.77 -13.68 -12.66
N PRO A 4 6.10 -12.41 -12.38
CA PRO A 4 6.44 -11.97 -11.04
C PRO A 4 5.21 -12.00 -10.14
N THR A 5 5.32 -12.63 -8.97
CA THR A 5 4.25 -12.72 -7.96
C THR A 5 4.42 -11.74 -6.80
N TYR A 6 5.51 -10.97 -6.82
CA TYR A 6 5.88 -10.04 -5.74
C TYR A 6 6.74 -8.89 -6.25
N PHE A 7 6.48 -7.69 -5.75
CA PHE A 7 7.45 -6.61 -5.72
C PHE A 7 7.23 -5.72 -4.50
N GLU A 8 8.28 -5.02 -4.08
CA GLU A 8 8.21 -4.04 -3.00
C GLU A 8 8.81 -2.70 -3.43
N ASP A 9 8.27 -1.62 -2.88
CA ASP A 9 8.90 -0.30 -2.89
C ASP A 9 9.27 0.14 -1.47
N ARG A 10 10.51 0.64 -1.33
CA ARG A 10 11.04 1.19 -0.07
C ARG A 10 11.32 2.66 -0.24
N MET A 11 10.87 3.45 0.73
CA MET A 11 11.12 4.88 0.72
C MET A 11 12.55 5.19 1.19
N VAL A 12 13.37 5.74 0.30
CA VAL A 12 14.73 6.20 0.62
C VAL A 12 14.71 7.56 1.32
N LYS A 13 13.81 8.46 0.90
CA LYS A 13 13.62 9.79 1.49
C LYS A 13 12.17 10.24 1.29
N GLY A 14 11.52 10.75 2.33
CA GLY A 14 10.15 11.26 2.22
C GLY A 14 9.51 11.60 3.57
N ALA A 15 8.18 11.57 3.61
CA ALA A 15 7.39 12.09 4.73
C ALA A 15 7.38 11.17 5.97
N PHE A 16 7.62 9.87 5.79
CA PHE A 16 7.69 8.90 6.86
C PHE A 16 9.13 8.76 7.40
N LYS A 17 9.28 8.21 8.60
CA LYS A 17 10.58 7.79 9.12
C LYS A 17 11.08 6.54 8.39
N SER A 18 10.17 5.62 8.08
CA SER A 18 10.37 4.49 7.18
C SER A 18 9.05 4.17 6.48
N MET A 19 9.13 3.66 5.26
CA MET A 19 7.98 3.13 4.54
C MET A 19 8.44 1.97 3.65
N LEU A 20 7.69 0.88 3.74
CA LEU A 20 7.79 -0.31 2.91
C LEU A 20 6.39 -0.63 2.42
N HIS A 21 6.24 -0.86 1.13
CA HIS A 21 4.98 -1.26 0.57
C HIS A 21 5.17 -2.42 -0.40
N GLU A 22 4.45 -3.48 -0.10
CA GLU A 22 4.61 -4.79 -0.70
C GLU A 22 3.37 -5.10 -1.51
N HIS A 23 3.60 -5.66 -2.69
CA HIS A 23 2.56 -6.09 -3.60
C HIS A 23 2.69 -7.58 -3.82
N HIS A 24 1.66 -8.33 -3.45
CA HIS A 24 1.58 -9.77 -3.64
C HIS A 24 0.51 -10.09 -4.67
N PHE A 25 0.82 -10.98 -5.62
CA PHE A 25 -0.08 -11.41 -6.68
C PHE A 25 -0.28 -12.91 -6.60
N VAL A 26 -1.54 -13.33 -6.50
CA VAL A 26 -1.94 -14.73 -6.49
C VAL A 26 -3.00 -14.94 -7.57
N GLU A 27 -2.86 -15.99 -8.35
CA GLU A 27 -3.90 -16.41 -9.29
C GLU A 27 -4.92 -17.27 -8.55
N GLU A 28 -6.17 -16.83 -8.53
CA GLU A 28 -7.29 -17.54 -7.91
C GLU A 28 -8.51 -17.51 -8.83
N ASN A 29 -9.08 -18.69 -9.11
CA ASN A 29 -10.31 -18.82 -9.93
C ASN A 29 -10.24 -18.13 -11.30
N GLY A 30 -9.08 -18.15 -11.96
CA GLY A 30 -8.87 -17.49 -13.26
C GLY A 30 -8.79 -15.96 -13.20
N SER A 31 -8.64 -15.38 -12.01
CA SER A 31 -8.42 -13.96 -11.77
C SER A 31 -7.13 -13.75 -10.98
N THR A 32 -6.55 -12.55 -11.04
CA THR A 32 -5.41 -12.18 -10.19
C THR A 32 -5.91 -11.41 -8.97
N VAL A 33 -5.62 -11.93 -7.77
CA VAL A 33 -5.82 -11.24 -6.49
C VAL A 33 -4.51 -10.52 -6.15
N MET A 34 -4.57 -9.18 -6.11
CA MET A 34 -3.48 -8.34 -5.62
C MET A 34 -3.73 -7.95 -4.16
N THR A 35 -2.76 -8.22 -3.29
CA THR A 35 -2.75 -7.79 -1.89
C THR A 35 -1.64 -6.77 -1.67
N ASP A 36 -2.01 -5.57 -1.20
CA ASP A 36 -1.06 -4.54 -0.78
C ASP A 36 -0.86 -4.59 0.73
N VAL A 37 0.40 -4.69 1.17
CA VAL A 37 0.80 -4.54 2.57
C VAL A 37 1.59 -3.25 2.69
N PHE A 38 1.04 -2.27 3.42
CA PHE A 38 1.66 -0.94 3.59
C PHE A 38 2.14 -0.77 5.03
N SER A 39 3.45 -0.79 5.22
CA SER A 39 4.12 -0.65 6.52
C SER A 39 4.85 0.68 6.60
N TYR A 40 4.65 1.45 7.67
CA TYR A 40 5.31 2.74 7.84
C TYR A 40 5.55 3.11 9.30
N GLU A 41 6.52 4.01 9.51
CA GLU A 41 6.76 4.67 10.80
C GLU A 41 6.60 6.18 10.65
N THR A 42 5.91 6.83 11.59
CA THR A 42 5.78 8.29 11.59
C THR A 42 7.01 9.00 12.16
N PRO A 43 7.37 10.18 11.62
CA PRO A 43 8.39 11.05 12.24
C PRO A 43 7.87 11.70 13.54
N PHE A 44 8.73 12.45 14.24
CA PHE A 44 8.38 13.25 15.43
C PHE A 44 7.95 12.48 16.70
N GLY A 45 8.26 11.18 16.78
CA GLY A 45 8.10 10.39 18.01
C GLY A 45 6.64 10.35 18.51
N ILE A 46 6.42 10.71 19.77
CA ILE A 46 5.10 10.62 20.44
C ILE A 46 4.03 11.44 19.72
N LEU A 47 4.37 12.66 19.27
CA LEU A 47 3.42 13.51 18.54
C LEU A 47 3.02 12.88 17.20
N GLY A 48 3.99 12.25 16.51
CA GLY A 48 3.74 11.49 15.28
C GLY A 48 2.78 10.33 15.52
N ILE A 49 3.03 9.52 16.56
CA ILE A 49 2.18 8.38 16.92
C ILE A 49 0.76 8.83 17.28
N LEU A 50 0.60 9.96 17.98
CA LEU A 50 -0.72 10.47 18.33
C LEU A 50 -1.48 10.94 17.08
N PHE A 51 -0.83 11.73 16.21
CA PHE A 51 -1.41 12.14 14.93
C PHE A 51 -1.75 10.94 14.05
N ASP A 52 -0.90 9.90 14.08
CA ASP A 52 -1.09 8.68 13.32
C ASP A 52 -2.42 7.99 13.66
N LYS A 53 -2.60 7.73 14.96
CA LYS A 53 -3.79 7.07 15.51
C LYS A 53 -5.06 7.90 15.35
N LEU A 54 -4.95 9.23 15.42
CA LEU A 54 -6.12 10.11 15.32
C LEU A 54 -6.55 10.34 13.87
N TYR A 55 -5.63 10.30 12.90
CA TYR A 55 -5.92 10.75 11.55
C TYR A 55 -5.21 9.97 10.44
N LEU A 56 -3.88 9.85 10.50
CA LEU A 56 -3.08 9.40 9.36
C LEU A 56 -3.41 7.97 8.94
N GLU A 57 -3.60 7.03 9.88
CA GLU A 57 -3.90 5.64 9.54
C GLU A 57 -5.19 5.53 8.72
N ASN A 58 -6.26 6.21 9.17
CA ASN A 58 -7.54 6.23 8.48
C ASN A 58 -7.45 6.93 7.12
N TYR A 59 -6.67 8.01 7.03
CA TYR A 59 -6.40 8.69 5.77
C TYR A 59 -5.69 7.75 4.78
N MET A 60 -4.60 7.11 5.20
CA MET A 60 -3.81 6.20 4.36
C MET A 60 -4.63 5.00 3.90
N ARG A 61 -5.43 4.40 4.79
CA ARG A 61 -6.34 3.32 4.44
C ARG A 61 -7.32 3.71 3.34
N LYS A 62 -7.98 4.87 3.47
CA LYS A 62 -8.91 5.38 2.45
C LYS A 62 -8.20 5.72 1.14
N PHE A 63 -7.01 6.30 1.22
CA PHE A 63 -6.20 6.62 0.05
C PHE A 63 -5.83 5.36 -0.75
N LEU A 64 -5.30 4.34 -0.07
CA LEU A 64 -4.91 3.06 -0.69
C LEU A 64 -6.12 2.33 -1.28
N GLN A 65 -7.25 2.28 -0.55
CA GLN A 65 -8.49 1.69 -1.06
C GLN A 65 -8.98 2.39 -2.34
N LYS A 66 -8.97 3.73 -2.36
CA LYS A 66 -9.38 4.51 -3.54
C LYS A 66 -8.44 4.25 -4.72
N ARG A 67 -7.13 4.22 -4.48
CA ARG A 67 -6.12 3.91 -5.50
C ARG A 67 -6.35 2.52 -6.08
N ASN A 68 -6.57 1.52 -5.23
CA ASN A 68 -6.74 0.12 -5.65
C ASN A 68 -8.05 -0.07 -6.44
N ALA A 69 -9.13 0.59 -6.02
CA ALA A 69 -10.38 0.60 -6.80
C ALA A 69 -10.19 1.20 -8.19
N HIS A 70 -9.42 2.29 -8.30
CA HIS A 70 -9.11 2.91 -9.58
C HIS A 70 -8.24 2.01 -10.46
N LEU A 71 -7.18 1.40 -9.91
CA LEU A 71 -6.32 0.46 -10.64
C LEU A 71 -7.12 -0.75 -11.14
N LYS A 72 -7.94 -1.35 -10.28
CA LYS A 72 -8.83 -2.45 -10.65
C LYS A 72 -9.73 -2.06 -11.82
N HIS A 73 -10.39 -0.91 -11.72
CA HIS A 73 -11.22 -0.40 -12.81
C HIS A 73 -10.43 -0.23 -14.11
N MET A 74 -9.24 0.39 -14.07
CA MET A 74 -8.44 0.58 -15.29
C MET A 74 -8.01 -0.74 -15.94
N LEU A 75 -7.62 -1.74 -15.14
CA LEU A 75 -7.12 -3.03 -15.62
C LEU A 75 -8.24 -3.95 -16.12
N GLU A 76 -9.43 -3.88 -15.51
CA GLU A 76 -10.58 -4.75 -15.85
C GLU A 76 -11.54 -4.13 -16.88
N SER A 77 -11.35 -2.85 -17.23
CA SER A 77 -12.18 -2.17 -18.25
C SER A 77 -11.66 -2.34 -19.68
N THR A 78 -10.69 -3.24 -19.91
CA THR A 78 -10.16 -3.62 -21.23
C THR A 78 -10.54 -5.06 -21.52
#